data_AF-A0AB73G0P1-F1
#
_entry.id   AF-A0AB73G0P1-F1
#
_cell.length_a   1.000
_cell.length_b   1.000
_cell.length_c   1.000
_cell.angle_alpha   90.00
_cell.angle_beta   90.00
_cell.angle_gamma   90.00
#
_symmetry.space_group_name_H-M   'P 1'
#
loop_
_entity.id
_entity.type
_entity.pdbx_description
1 polymer ?
#
loop_
_entity_poly.entity_id
_entity_poly.type
_entity_poly.pdbx_seq_one_letter_code
_entity_poly.pdbx_strand_id
1 'polypeptide(L)' 'MRNANMIDALRYALAKQVPAMERGFTIQTSYGDLVIDAEDADHFAALARVILGDKLARAEVRHA' A
#
# COMPACT_ATOMS: atom_id res chain seq x y z
N MET A 1 18.11 12.19 1.46
CA MET A 1 17.84 11.28 0.32
C MET A 1 17.02 10.05 0.70
N ARG A 2 17.39 9.26 1.73
CA ARG A 2 16.65 8.01 2.08
C ARG A 2 15.16 8.23 2.40
N ASN A 3 14.82 9.34 3.06
CA ASN A 3 13.43 9.67 3.41
C ASN A 3 12.61 10.22 2.23
N ALA A 4 13.23 10.95 1.29
CA ALA A 4 12.56 11.43 0.08
C ALA A 4 12.14 10.25 -0.82
N ASN A 5 13.05 9.28 -1.03
CA ASN A 5 12.73 8.06 -1.77
C ASN A 5 11.59 7.25 -1.11
N MET A 6 11.48 7.29 0.22
CA MET A 6 10.39 6.63 0.95
C MET A 6 9.06 7.36 0.76
N ILE A 7 9.05 8.70 0.76
CA ILE A 7 7.86 9.51 0.48
C ILE A 7 7.36 9.24 -0.94
N ASP A 8 8.26 9.23 -1.92
CA ASP A 8 7.90 8.96 -3.32
C ASP A 8 7.37 7.53 -3.51
N ALA A 9 7.96 6.56 -2.82
CA ALA A 9 7.46 5.18 -2.81
C ALA A 9 6.06 5.07 -2.19
N LEU A 10 5.79 5.77 -1.09
CA LEU A 10 4.46 5.79 -0.46
C LEU A 10 3.41 6.46 -1.36
N ARG A 11 3.77 7.57 -2.01
CA ARG A 11 2.92 8.24 -3.00
C ARG A 11 2.63 7.33 -4.19
N TYR A 12 3.64 6.65 -4.71
CA TYR A 12 3.48 5.69 -5.79
C TYR A 12 2.57 4.53 -5.39
N ALA A 13 2.78 3.96 -4.20
CA ALA A 13 1.97 2.87 -3.69
C ALA A 13 0.49 3.28 -3.59
N LEU A 14 0.20 4.42 -2.98
CA LEU A 14 -1.16 4.96 -2.85
C LEU A 14 -1.81 5.28 -4.20
N ALA A 15 -1.04 5.76 -5.18
CA ALA A 15 -1.56 6.18 -6.48
C ALA A 15 -1.70 5.05 -7.49
N LYS A 16 -0.91 3.97 -7.37
CA LYS A 16 -0.81 2.91 -8.39
C LYS A 16 -1.03 1.52 -7.84
N GLN A 17 -0.40 1.17 -6.72
CA GLN A 17 -0.46 -0.19 -6.19
C GLN A 17 -1.79 -0.45 -5.48
N VAL A 18 -2.27 0.49 -4.65
CA VAL A 18 -3.56 0.35 -3.96
C VAL A 18 -4.73 0.21 -4.96
N PRO A 19 -4.86 1.06 -6.01
CA PRO A 19 -5.88 0.84 -7.04
C PRO A 19 -5.71 -0.46 -7.83
N ALA A 20 -4.48 -0.97 -7.98
CA ALA A 20 -4.26 -2.26 -8.63
C ALA A 20 -4.75 -3.42 -7.78
N MET A 21 -4.67 -3.31 -6.43
CA MET A 21 -5.15 -4.34 -5.50
C MET A 21 -6.65 -4.61 -5.66
N GLU A 22 -7.46 -3.60 -5.97
CA GLU A 22 -8.92 -3.70 -6.18
C GLU A 22 -9.31 -4.73 -7.27
N ARG A 23 -8.36 -5.16 -8.11
CA ARG A 23 -8.57 -6.18 -9.15
C ARG A 23 -8.29 -7.62 -8.67
N GLY A 24 -7.99 -7.80 -7.39
CA GLY A 24 -7.43 -9.02 -6.84
C GLY A 24 -5.90 -9.02 -6.84
N PHE A 25 -5.32 -9.71 -5.87
CA PHE A 25 -3.87 -9.78 -5.67
C PHE A 25 -3.46 -11.01 -4.86
N THR A 26 -2.17 -11.32 -4.86
CA THR A 26 -1.61 -12.43 -4.09
C THR A 26 -0.74 -11.90 -2.96
N ILE A 27 -0.97 -12.40 -1.75
CA ILE A 27 -0.07 -12.21 -0.61
C ILE A 27 0.84 -13.42 -0.53
N GLN A 28 2.13 -13.21 -0.79
CA GLN A 28 3.13 -14.25 -0.62
C GLN A 28 3.47 -14.41 0.86
N THR A 29 3.35 -15.63 1.36
CA THR A 29 3.76 -15.97 2.73
C THR A 29 4.83 -17.05 2.72
N SER A 30 5.52 -17.24 3.85
CA SER A 30 6.46 -18.35 4.02
C SER A 30 5.79 -19.73 3.92
N TYR A 31 4.46 -19.79 4.03
CA TYR A 31 3.66 -21.01 3.95
C TYR A 31 3.00 -21.21 2.58
N GLY A 32 3.25 -20.30 1.63
CA GLY A 32 2.62 -20.28 0.32
C GLY A 32 1.81 -19.01 0.06
N ASP A 33 1.09 -19.02 -1.05
CA ASP A 33 0.39 -17.84 -1.55
C ASP A 33 -1.06 -17.81 -1.08
N LEU A 34 -1.49 -16.65 -0.56
CA LEU A 34 -2.89 -16.34 -0.28
C LEU A 34 -3.41 -15.49 -1.43
N VAL A 35 -4.36 -16.04 -2.20
CA VAL A 35 -5.02 -15.34 -3.30
C VAL A 35 -6.21 -14.59 -2.74
N ILE A 36 -6.26 -13.28 -2.96
CA ILE A 36 -7.40 -12.42 -2.69
C ILE A 36 -8.04 -12.09 -4.03
N ASP A 37 -9.28 -12.52 -4.22
CA ASP A 37 -10.06 -12.21 -5.41
C ASP A 37 -10.61 -10.78 -5.37
N ALA A 38 -11.18 -10.33 -6.48
CA ALA A 38 -11.68 -8.97 -6.61
C ALA A 38 -12.85 -8.67 -5.65
N GLU A 39 -13.61 -9.69 -5.22
CA GLU A 39 -14.74 -9.52 -4.30
C GLU A 39 -14.28 -9.11 -2.89
N ASP A 40 -13.17 -9.69 -2.42
CA ASP A 40 -12.59 -9.36 -1.11
C ASP A 40 -11.53 -8.25 -1.17
N ALA A 41 -10.98 -7.97 -2.36
CA ALA A 41 -9.87 -7.05 -2.56
C ALA A 41 -10.11 -5.62 -2.07
N ASP A 42 -11.35 -5.12 -2.20
CA ASP A 42 -11.69 -3.74 -1.83
C ASP A 42 -11.45 -3.46 -0.35
N HIS A 43 -11.73 -4.43 0.53
CA HIS A 43 -11.48 -4.31 1.96
C HIS A 43 -9.98 -4.18 2.27
N PHE A 44 -9.15 -4.95 1.58
CA PHE A 44 -7.69 -4.86 1.72
C PHE A 44 -7.12 -3.58 1.13
N ALA A 45 -7.64 -3.13 -0.02
CA ALA A 45 -7.24 -1.87 -0.64
C ALA A 45 -7.59 -0.68 0.28
N ALA A 46 -8.77 -0.68 0.91
CA ALA A 46 -9.16 0.31 1.90
C ALA A 46 -8.22 0.33 3.11
N LEU A 47 -7.90 -0.85 3.68
CA LEU A 47 -6.96 -0.96 4.78
C LEU A 47 -5.56 -0.45 4.41
N ALA A 48 -5.06 -0.83 3.23
CA ALA A 48 -3.77 -0.39 2.72
C ALA A 48 -3.74 1.13 2.55
N ARG A 49 -4.81 1.74 2.03
CA ARG A 49 -4.93 3.19 1.86
C ARG A 49 -4.79 3.94 3.19
N VAL A 50 -5.46 3.47 4.23
CA VAL A 50 -5.37 4.07 5.58
C VAL A 50 -3.94 3.96 6.11
N ILE A 51 -3.38 2.75 6.13
CA ILE A 51 -2.05 2.51 6.73
C ILE A 51 -0.94 3.29 5.97
N LEU A 52 -0.98 3.28 4.64
CA LEU A 52 0.04 3.95 3.82
C LEU A 52 -0.13 5.48 3.85
N GLY A 53 -1.36 5.98 3.88
CA GLY A 53 -1.65 7.41 4.06
C GLY A 53 -1.10 7.94 5.38
N ASP A 54 -1.34 7.21 6.47
CA ASP A 54 -0.80 7.53 7.79
C ASP A 54 0.74 7.52 7.82
N LYS A 55 1.36 6.54 7.14
CA LYS A 55 2.83 6.50 7.01
C LYS A 55 3.35 7.70 6.22
N LEU A 56 2.67 8.09 5.14
CA LEU A 56 3.03 9.24 4.33
C LEU A 56 2.94 10.53 5.14
N ALA A 57 1.82 10.76 5.84
CA ALA A 57 1.63 11.95 6.68
C ALA A 57 2.73 12.08 7.75
N ARG A 58 3.06 10.98 8.44
CA ARG A 58 4.16 10.97 9.42
C ARG A 58 5.53 11.21 8.78
N ALA A 59 5.75 10.69 7.57
CA ALA A 59 7.00 10.88 6.86
C ALA A 59 7.16 12.34 6.40
N GLU A 60 6.11 12.97 5.89
CA GLU A 60 6.11 14.37 5.46
C GLU A 60 6.36 15.33 6.63
N VAL A 61 5.71 15.12 7.78
CA VAL A 61 5.95 15.93 9.00
C VAL A 61 7.39 15.82 9.50
N ARG A 62 8.03 14.66 9.39
CA ARG A 62 9.43 14.46 9.80
C ARG A 62 10.45 15.01 8.80
N HIS A 63 10.01 15.39 7.61
CA HIS A 63 10.86 15.85 6.51
C HIS A 63 10.79 17.37 6.29
N ALA A 64 9.79 18.03 6.89
CA ALA A 64 9.66 19.48 7.02
C ALA A 64 10.59 20.02 8.12
#